data_AF-M6Q7Z0-F1
#
_entry.id   AF-M6Q7Z0-F1
#
_cell.length_a   1.000
_cell.length_b   1.000
_cell.length_c   1.000
_cell.angle_alpha   90.00
_cell.angle_beta   90.00
_cell.angle_gamma   90.00
#
_symmetry.space_group_name_H-M   'P 1'
#
loop_
_entity.id
_entity.type
_entity.pdbx_description
1 polymer ?
#
loop_
_entity_poly.entity_id
_entity_poly.type
_entity_poly.pdbx_seq_one_letter_code
_entity_poly.pdbx_strand_id
1 'polypeptide(L)'
;MATVLTCGMMNCSGTKDDKNTDNILLLLGVSIQNYWEIEGTWNYFNGTKEYAGGGFNANGTVLQGQYVITNTKVTREIKEGASKLIGDVVEIDRSKKVVYVQFTQDSSFSKGKFSWYRWTSKDGYFYICPDLSGVNSQNTLEQAKADNLDSFSDISNINSGCGLNSGFDPAPWSRLEIKTN
;
A
#
# COMPACT_ATOMS: atom_id res chain seq x y z
N MET A 1 -38.34 -42.32 13.78
CA MET A 1 -38.32 -42.76 15.19
C MET A 1 -36.94 -43.35 15.46
N ALA A 2 -36.07 -42.61 16.15
CA ALA A 2 -34.89 -43.07 16.88
C ALA A 2 -34.26 -41.81 17.51
N THR A 3 -34.67 -41.53 18.73
CA THR A 3 -34.07 -40.56 19.64
C THR A 3 -32.85 -41.23 20.27
N VAL A 4 -31.68 -40.61 20.21
CA VAL A 4 -30.62 -40.86 21.19
C VAL A 4 -30.12 -39.50 21.67
N LEU A 5 -30.63 -39.15 22.84
CA LEU A 5 -30.23 -38.03 23.67
C LEU A 5 -29.29 -38.63 24.73
N THR A 6 -28.00 -38.29 24.69
CA THR A 6 -27.11 -38.55 25.82
C THR A 6 -26.82 -37.23 26.52
N CYS A 7 -27.63 -36.98 27.56
CA CYS A 7 -27.29 -36.07 28.64
C CYS A 7 -26.12 -36.65 29.44
N GLY A 8 -24.99 -35.94 29.49
CA GLY A 8 -24.03 -36.02 30.58
C GLY A 8 -24.12 -34.72 31.37
N MET A 9 -24.77 -34.76 32.54
CA MET A 9 -24.93 -33.61 33.41
C MET A 9 -23.71 -33.40 34.34
N MET A 10 -23.34 -32.13 34.45
CA MET A 10 -22.97 -31.36 35.64
C MET A 10 -21.57 -31.48 36.27
N ASN A 11 -20.82 -30.41 36.00
CA ASN A 11 -20.19 -29.46 36.94
C ASN A 11 -19.27 -29.98 38.05
N CYS A 12 -18.01 -29.55 37.96
CA CYS A 12 -17.24 -29.16 39.14
C CYS A 12 -16.34 -27.94 38.84
N SER A 13 -16.91 -26.76 39.13
CA SER A 13 -16.29 -25.66 39.88
C SER A 13 -14.94 -25.08 39.43
N GLY A 14 -14.98 -23.82 39.00
CA GLY A 14 -13.81 -22.94 39.07
C GLY A 14 -13.87 -21.75 38.13
N THR A 15 -14.77 -20.79 38.38
CA THR A 15 -14.68 -19.44 37.81
C THR A 15 -13.32 -18.85 38.17
N LYS A 16 -12.39 -18.81 37.21
CA LYS A 16 -11.13 -18.08 37.31
C LYS A 16 -10.80 -17.43 35.97
N ASP A 17 -11.00 -16.11 35.96
CA ASP A 17 -10.42 -15.10 35.08
C ASP A 17 -10.82 -15.11 33.59
N ASP A 18 -12.04 -14.63 33.31
CA ASP A 18 -12.51 -14.10 32.01
C ASP A 18 -11.75 -12.82 31.55
N LYS A 19 -10.59 -12.50 32.13
CA LYS A 19 -9.79 -11.34 31.71
C LYS A 19 -8.89 -11.61 30.50
N ASN A 20 -8.65 -12.87 30.14
CA ASN A 20 -7.66 -13.21 29.11
C ASN A 20 -8.25 -13.23 27.69
N THR A 21 -9.50 -13.67 27.54
CA THR A 21 -10.20 -13.75 26.25
C THR A 21 -10.51 -12.37 25.68
N ASP A 22 -10.97 -11.45 26.55
CA ASP A 22 -11.22 -10.05 26.18
C ASP A 22 -9.93 -9.34 25.75
N ASN A 23 -8.81 -9.62 26.41
CA ASN A 23 -7.50 -9.06 26.04
C ASN A 23 -6.98 -9.61 24.70
N ILE A 24 -7.21 -10.89 24.39
CA ILE A 24 -6.84 -11.47 23.08
C ILE A 24 -7.71 -10.89 21.97
N LEU A 25 -9.02 -10.76 22.17
CA LEU A 25 -9.93 -10.15 21.20
C LEU A 25 -9.63 -8.65 21.03
N LEU A 26 -9.24 -7.95 22.10
CA LEU A 26 -8.79 -6.57 22.04
C LEU A 26 -7.44 -6.47 21.30
N LEU A 27 -6.47 -7.36 21.57
CA LEU A 27 -5.19 -7.37 20.85
C LEU A 27 -5.36 -7.71 19.36
N LEU A 28 -6.23 -8.67 19.03
CA LEU A 28 -6.57 -9.00 17.65
C LEU A 28 -7.34 -7.85 16.99
N GLY A 29 -8.25 -7.21 17.71
CA GLY A 29 -8.94 -6.01 17.25
C GLY A 29 -7.97 -4.87 16.97
N VAL A 30 -7.04 -4.60 17.90
CA VAL A 30 -5.98 -3.59 17.77
C VAL A 30 -4.99 -3.96 16.67
N SER A 31 -4.64 -5.24 16.48
CA SER A 31 -3.72 -5.66 15.44
C SER A 31 -4.35 -5.55 14.05
N ILE A 32 -5.63 -5.91 13.88
CA ILE A 32 -6.37 -5.73 12.63
C ILE A 32 -6.56 -4.23 12.33
N GLN A 33 -6.82 -3.41 13.36
CA GLN A 33 -6.92 -1.95 13.22
C GLN A 33 -5.58 -1.30 12.87
N ASN A 34 -4.44 -1.91 13.21
CA ASN A 34 -3.12 -1.41 12.88
C ASN A 34 -2.51 -2.07 11.65
N TYR A 35 -3.12 -3.15 11.14
CA TYR A 35 -2.65 -3.84 9.96
C TYR A 35 -2.75 -2.93 8.75
N TRP A 36 -1.59 -2.67 8.14
CA TRP A 36 -1.49 -1.93 6.90
C TRP A 36 -1.05 -2.89 5.80
N GLU A 37 -1.95 -3.15 4.84
CA GLU A 37 -1.79 -4.20 3.82
C GLU A 37 -0.46 -4.11 3.03
N ILE A 38 0.07 -2.90 2.86
CA ILE A 38 1.28 -2.63 2.08
C ILE A 38 2.51 -2.32 2.95
N GLU A 39 2.40 -2.43 4.28
CA GLU A 39 3.58 -2.30 5.14
C GLU A 39 4.58 -3.41 4.84
N GLY A 40 5.84 -3.05 4.62
CA GLY A 40 6.89 -4.00 4.34
C GLY A 40 7.91 -3.52 3.31
N THR A 41 8.76 -4.46 2.90
CA THR A 41 9.77 -4.25 1.85
C THR A 41 9.35 -5.01 0.60
N TRP A 42 9.22 -4.28 -0.50
CA TRP A 42 8.68 -4.76 -1.76
C TRP A 42 9.68 -4.57 -2.88
N ASN A 43 9.83 -5.59 -3.71
CA ASN A 43 10.33 -5.41 -5.07
C ASN A 43 9.19 -4.88 -5.92
N TYR A 44 9.44 -3.85 -6.73
CA TYR A 44 8.44 -3.38 -7.70
C TYR A 44 8.89 -3.59 -9.14
N PHE A 45 7.91 -3.95 -9.98
CA PHE A 45 8.11 -4.32 -11.37
C PHE A 45 7.42 -3.34 -12.30
N ASN A 46 7.87 -3.33 -13.56
CA ASN A 46 7.41 -2.42 -14.60
C ASN A 46 5.94 -2.59 -15.03
N GLY A 47 5.24 -3.64 -14.58
CA GLY A 47 3.83 -3.86 -14.93
C GLY A 47 3.24 -5.13 -14.33
N THR A 48 2.17 -5.65 -14.93
CA THR A 48 1.57 -6.94 -14.52
C THR A 48 2.33 -8.12 -15.14
N LYS A 49 2.06 -9.35 -14.70
CA LYS A 49 2.77 -10.53 -15.21
C LYS A 49 2.63 -10.71 -16.73
N GLU A 50 1.49 -10.29 -17.28
CA GLU A 50 1.16 -10.45 -18.70
C GLU A 50 1.15 -9.12 -19.46
N TYR A 51 1.49 -8.00 -18.82
CA TYR A 51 1.46 -6.67 -19.44
C TYR A 51 2.73 -5.87 -19.13
N ALA A 52 3.38 -5.39 -20.19
CA ALA A 52 4.59 -4.59 -20.12
C ALA A 52 4.32 -3.15 -19.62
N GLY A 53 5.30 -2.57 -18.93
CA GLY A 53 5.33 -1.14 -18.65
C GLY A 53 5.45 -0.27 -19.90
N GLY A 54 4.99 0.99 -19.82
CA GLY A 54 5.36 1.99 -20.82
C GLY A 54 6.89 2.07 -20.95
N GLY A 55 7.41 1.96 -22.17
CA GLY A 55 8.85 1.89 -22.44
C GLY A 55 9.49 0.49 -22.34
N PHE A 56 8.71 -0.57 -22.10
CA PHE A 56 9.19 -1.95 -22.09
C PHE A 56 8.56 -2.78 -23.20
N ASN A 57 9.37 -3.63 -23.85
CA ASN A 57 8.93 -4.49 -24.96
C ASN A 57 8.62 -5.94 -24.54
N ALA A 58 8.73 -6.25 -23.23
CA ALA A 58 8.48 -7.57 -22.66
C ALA A 58 7.59 -7.44 -21.41
N ASN A 59 6.97 -8.56 -21.02
CA ASN A 59 6.09 -8.69 -19.85
C ASN A 59 6.60 -7.94 -18.61
N GLY A 60 5.68 -7.57 -17.70
CA GLY A 60 5.97 -6.81 -16.49
C GLY A 60 6.78 -7.56 -15.43
N THR A 61 7.79 -8.33 -15.83
CA THR A 61 8.69 -9.11 -14.99
C THR A 61 10.04 -8.43 -14.78
N VAL A 62 10.22 -7.19 -15.28
CA VAL A 62 11.46 -6.44 -15.12
C VAL A 62 11.45 -5.69 -13.79
N LEU A 63 12.32 -6.11 -12.87
CA LEU A 63 12.54 -5.45 -11.59
C LEU A 63 13.02 -4.01 -11.79
N GLN A 64 12.24 -3.05 -11.31
CA GLN A 64 12.55 -1.62 -11.42
C GLN A 64 13.22 -1.07 -10.16
N GLY A 65 12.99 -1.69 -9.00
CA GLY A 65 13.59 -1.24 -7.76
C GLY A 65 12.85 -1.77 -6.53
N GLN A 66 12.98 -1.03 -5.43
CA GLN A 66 12.40 -1.41 -4.15
C GLN A 66 11.59 -0.27 -3.51
N TYR A 67 10.52 -0.67 -2.83
CA TYR A 67 9.81 0.17 -1.86
C TYR A 67 10.04 -0.37 -0.44
N VAL A 68 10.28 0.53 0.50
CA VAL A 68 10.20 0.26 1.95
C VAL A 68 9.10 1.15 2.50
N ILE A 69 8.05 0.54 3.03
CA ILE A 69 6.81 1.21 3.42
C ILE A 69 6.54 0.89 4.89
N THR A 70 6.56 1.90 5.76
CA THR A 70 6.25 1.82 7.20
C THR A 70 5.31 2.94 7.59
N ASN A 71 4.60 2.80 8.71
CA ASN A 71 3.61 3.78 9.17
C ASN A 71 4.15 5.22 9.34
N THR A 72 5.48 5.38 9.31
CA THR A 72 6.20 6.64 9.49
C THR A 72 6.98 7.06 8.25
N LYS A 73 7.24 6.16 7.29
CA LYS A 73 8.13 6.44 6.16
C LYS A 73 7.80 5.62 4.92
N VAL A 74 7.91 6.25 3.74
CA VAL A 74 7.93 5.58 2.44
C VAL A 74 9.27 5.88 1.76
N THR A 75 10.02 4.85 1.43
CA THR A 75 11.24 4.96 0.62
C THR A 75 11.03 4.24 -0.71
N ARG A 76 11.41 4.87 -1.81
CA ARG A 76 11.49 4.26 -3.14
C ARG A 76 12.91 4.40 -3.67
N GLU A 77 13.49 3.28 -4.06
CA GLU A 77 14.80 3.24 -4.72
C GLU A 77 14.63 2.61 -6.11
N ILE A 78 15.21 3.24 -7.13
CA ILE A 78 15.24 2.69 -8.49
C ILE A 78 16.54 1.89 -8.64
N LYS A 79 16.45 0.69 -9.23
CA LYS A 79 17.58 -0.21 -9.47
C LYS A 79 18.57 0.41 -10.46
N GLU A 80 18.05 0.91 -11.57
CA GLU A 80 18.81 1.52 -12.66
C GLU A 80 18.56 3.03 -12.66
N GLY A 81 19.39 3.78 -11.92
CA GLY A 81 19.26 5.22 -11.75
C GLY A 81 19.37 5.61 -10.29
N ALA A 82 20.29 6.52 -9.96
CA ALA A 82 20.60 6.93 -8.58
C ALA A 82 19.49 7.76 -7.90
N SER A 83 18.23 7.61 -8.31
CA SER A 83 17.11 8.34 -7.74
C SER A 83 16.49 7.56 -6.58
N LYS A 84 16.46 8.21 -5.42
CA LYS A 84 15.85 7.73 -4.19
C LYS A 84 14.83 8.76 -3.71
N LEU A 85 13.59 8.34 -3.48
CA LEU A 85 12.59 9.16 -2.83
C LEU A 85 12.39 8.66 -1.40
N ILE A 86 12.34 9.59 -0.45
CA ILE A 86 12.18 9.33 0.97
C ILE A 86 11.14 10.31 1.49
N GLY A 87 9.97 9.82 1.82
CA GLY A 87 8.88 10.62 2.37
C GLY A 87 8.57 10.21 3.80
N ASP A 88 8.47 11.18 4.70
CA ASP A 88 7.88 10.96 6.01
C ASP A 88 6.36 10.89 5.86
N VAL A 89 5.75 9.85 6.43
CA VAL A 89 4.30 9.66 6.37
C VAL A 89 3.63 10.68 7.27
N VAL A 90 2.74 11.48 6.68
CA VAL A 90 1.98 12.51 7.40
C VAL A 90 0.54 12.09 7.66
N GLU A 91 -0.03 11.27 6.77
CA GLU A 91 -1.40 10.76 6.93
C GLU A 91 -1.58 9.46 6.13
N ILE A 92 -2.41 8.54 6.64
CA ILE A 92 -2.83 7.33 5.92
C ILE A 92 -4.36 7.32 5.89
N ASP A 93 -4.95 7.41 4.69
CA ASP A 93 -6.38 7.20 4.48
C ASP A 93 -6.59 5.78 3.93
N ARG A 94 -6.94 4.87 4.86
CA ARG A 94 -7.18 3.45 4.54
C ARG A 94 -8.44 3.22 3.73
N SER A 95 -9.42 4.13 3.80
CA SER A 95 -10.67 4.00 3.03
C SER A 95 -10.42 4.20 1.54
N LYS A 96 -9.55 5.16 1.22
CA LYS A 96 -9.13 5.45 -0.16
C LYS A 96 -7.90 4.69 -0.61
N LYS A 97 -7.27 3.93 0.31
CA LYS A 97 -6.02 3.21 0.12
C LYS A 97 -4.90 4.13 -0.37
N VAL A 98 -4.67 5.23 0.36
CA VAL A 98 -3.66 6.23 0.03
C VAL A 98 -2.85 6.62 1.25
N VAL A 99 -1.54 6.80 1.05
CA VAL A 99 -0.62 7.37 2.05
C VAL A 99 -0.11 8.71 1.55
N TYR A 100 -0.25 9.72 2.38
CA TYR A 100 0.28 11.05 2.12
C TYR A 100 1.64 11.18 2.80
N VAL A 101 2.61 11.75 2.08
CA VAL A 101 3.97 11.94 2.57
C VAL A 101 4.44 13.37 2.37
N GLN A 102 5.43 13.77 3.16
CA GLN A 102 6.29 14.90 2.85
C GLN A 102 7.70 14.40 2.54
N PHE A 103 8.23 14.72 1.36
CA PHE A 103 9.57 14.30 0.98
C PHE A 103 10.64 14.98 1.83
N THR A 104 11.58 14.18 2.35
CA THR A 104 12.69 14.67 3.17
C THR A 104 13.76 15.33 2.31
N GLN A 105 14.71 16.01 2.97
CA GLN A 105 15.86 16.64 2.29
C GLN A 105 16.83 15.66 1.65
N ASP A 106 16.78 14.39 2.05
CA ASP A 106 17.58 13.28 1.54
C ASP A 106 16.98 12.67 0.25
N SER A 107 15.76 13.07 -0.14
CA SER A 107 15.18 12.68 -1.42
C SER A 107 15.93 13.27 -2.60
N SER A 108 16.10 12.52 -3.68
CA SER A 108 16.77 13.00 -4.90
C SER A 108 16.03 14.15 -5.57
N PHE A 109 14.70 14.24 -5.43
CA PHE A 109 13.87 15.31 -5.97
C PHE A 109 12.62 15.54 -5.08
N SER A 110 11.85 16.58 -5.41
CA SER A 110 10.63 16.99 -4.68
C SER A 110 10.83 17.26 -3.18
N LYS A 111 12.06 17.62 -2.76
CA LYS A 111 12.41 17.88 -1.35
C LYS A 111 11.44 18.89 -0.70
N GLY A 112 10.92 18.53 0.46
CA GLY A 112 9.96 19.32 1.23
C GLY A 112 8.54 19.38 0.65
N LYS A 113 8.31 18.78 -0.53
CA LYS A 113 6.98 18.73 -1.17
C LYS A 113 6.14 17.60 -0.60
N PHE A 114 4.84 17.80 -0.68
CA PHE A 114 3.85 16.79 -0.34
C PHE A 114 3.50 15.98 -1.57
N SER A 115 3.05 14.76 -1.32
CA SER A 115 2.69 13.82 -2.37
C SER A 115 1.86 12.70 -1.78
N TRP A 116 1.32 11.83 -2.63
CA TRP A 116 0.59 10.65 -2.22
C TRP A 116 1.09 9.40 -2.95
N TYR A 117 0.93 8.25 -2.29
CA TYR A 117 1.03 6.94 -2.92
C TYR A 117 -0.28 6.22 -2.70
N ARG A 118 -0.95 5.85 -3.80
CA ARG A 118 -2.17 5.06 -3.75
C ARG A 118 -1.84 3.60 -3.98
N TRP A 119 -2.53 2.70 -3.29
CA TRP A 119 -2.39 1.27 -3.51
C TRP A 119 -3.73 0.58 -3.80
N THR A 120 -3.63 -0.56 -4.44
CA THR A 120 -4.75 -1.46 -4.70
C THR A 120 -4.26 -2.91 -4.78
N SER A 121 -5.16 -3.86 -4.87
CA SER A 121 -4.84 -5.27 -5.07
C SER A 121 -5.71 -5.87 -6.18
N LYS A 122 -5.10 -6.75 -6.97
CA LYS A 122 -5.76 -7.47 -8.06
C LYS A 122 -5.03 -8.79 -8.31
N ASP A 123 -5.79 -9.87 -8.53
CA ASP A 123 -5.26 -11.19 -8.90
C ASP A 123 -4.15 -11.72 -7.95
N GLY A 124 -4.28 -11.43 -6.65
CA GLY A 124 -3.33 -11.85 -5.61
C GLY A 124 -2.05 -11.00 -5.50
N TYR A 125 -1.94 -9.92 -6.26
CA TYR A 125 -0.83 -8.97 -6.21
C TYR A 125 -1.26 -7.63 -5.61
N PHE A 126 -0.32 -6.95 -4.97
CA PHE A 126 -0.44 -5.55 -4.61
C PHE A 126 0.15 -4.66 -5.70
N TYR A 127 -0.41 -3.47 -5.82
CA TYR A 127 0.01 -2.48 -6.81
C TYR A 127 0.07 -1.12 -6.15
N ILE A 128 1.07 -0.32 -6.53
CA ILE A 128 1.24 1.05 -6.05
C ILE A 128 1.33 2.02 -7.23
N CYS A 129 0.70 3.17 -7.07
CA CYS A 129 0.80 4.30 -7.99
C CYS A 129 1.31 5.50 -7.19
N PRO A 130 2.51 6.04 -7.50
CA PRO A 130 2.93 7.32 -6.97
C PRO A 130 2.11 8.44 -7.61
N ASP A 131 1.95 9.54 -6.88
CA ASP A 131 1.49 10.81 -7.43
C ASP A 131 2.44 11.29 -8.53
N LEU A 132 1.83 11.55 -9.69
CA LEU A 132 2.46 12.14 -10.85
C LEU A 132 1.78 13.47 -11.22
N SER A 133 0.69 13.87 -10.55
CA SER A 133 -0.20 14.97 -10.92
C SER A 133 0.29 16.35 -10.50
N GLY A 134 1.26 16.44 -9.60
CA GLY A 134 1.71 17.75 -9.14
C GLY A 134 2.88 17.74 -8.18
N VAL A 135 3.63 16.64 -8.10
CA VAL A 135 4.58 16.34 -7.01
C VAL A 135 5.62 17.43 -6.74
N ASN A 136 5.98 18.24 -7.74
CA ASN A 136 6.95 19.34 -7.58
C ASN A 136 6.34 20.68 -7.14
N SER A 137 5.01 20.77 -7.09
CA SER A 137 4.25 21.99 -6.83
C SER A 137 3.41 21.95 -5.55
N GLN A 138 3.18 20.76 -4.99
CA GLN A 138 2.42 20.56 -3.75
C GLN A 138 3.27 20.93 -2.52
N ASN A 139 3.00 22.10 -1.94
CA ASN A 139 3.72 22.66 -0.79
C ASN A 139 3.04 22.37 0.54
N THR A 140 1.79 21.91 0.54
CA THR A 140 1.05 21.55 1.75
C THR A 140 0.33 20.22 1.59
N LEU A 141 -0.03 19.61 2.73
CA LEU A 141 -0.81 18.38 2.75
C LEU A 141 -2.19 18.58 2.10
N GLU A 142 -2.83 19.73 2.30
CA GLU A 142 -4.14 20.05 1.70
C GLU A 142 -4.08 20.08 0.18
N GLN A 143 -2.97 20.55 -0.39
CA GLN A 143 -2.77 20.53 -1.85
C GLN A 143 -2.67 19.10 -2.38
N ALA A 144 -1.93 18.21 -1.71
CA ALA A 144 -1.87 16.79 -2.07
C ALA A 144 -3.23 16.09 -1.90
N LYS A 145 -4.03 16.50 -0.90
CA LYS A 145 -5.38 15.95 -0.64
C LYS A 145 -6.45 16.50 -1.58
N ALA A 146 -6.20 17.64 -2.23
CA ALA A 146 -7.11 18.23 -3.20
C ALA A 146 -7.12 17.47 -4.54
N ASP A 147 -6.11 16.64 -4.79
CA ASP A 147 -6.06 15.78 -5.97
C ASP A 147 -7.27 14.83 -5.99
N ASN A 148 -7.96 14.79 -7.13
CA ASN A 148 -8.94 13.76 -7.39
C ASN A 148 -8.21 12.46 -7.72
N LEU A 149 -8.01 11.62 -6.69
CA LEU A 149 -7.28 10.36 -6.83
C LEU A 149 -7.81 9.50 -7.99
N ASP A 150 -9.13 9.39 -8.19
CA ASP A 150 -9.69 8.56 -9.27
C ASP A 150 -9.45 9.16 -10.66
N SER A 151 -9.28 10.48 -10.75
CA SER A 151 -8.89 11.16 -11.99
C SER A 151 -7.43 10.93 -12.38
N PHE A 152 -6.56 10.63 -11.40
CA PHE A 152 -5.13 10.43 -11.62
C PHE A 152 -4.67 8.97 -11.48
N SER A 153 -5.45 8.14 -10.81
CA SER A 153 -5.13 6.77 -10.43
C SER A 153 -6.37 5.87 -10.47
N ASP A 154 -6.76 5.41 -11.66
CA ASP A 154 -7.88 4.47 -11.83
C ASP A 154 -7.46 3.06 -11.37
N ILE A 155 -8.03 2.64 -10.23
CA ILE A 155 -7.76 1.33 -9.61
C ILE A 155 -8.36 0.15 -10.39
N SER A 156 -9.33 0.39 -11.28
CA SER A 156 -9.96 -0.65 -12.10
C SER A 156 -9.07 -1.07 -13.28
N ASN A 157 -8.17 -0.17 -13.71
CA ASN A 157 -7.29 -0.34 -14.85
C ASN A 157 -5.82 -0.38 -14.41
N ILE A 158 -5.37 -1.53 -13.92
CA ILE A 158 -3.97 -1.72 -13.48
C ILE A 158 -2.94 -1.53 -14.61
N ASN A 159 -3.33 -1.72 -15.87
CA ASN A 159 -2.40 -1.68 -17.01
C ASN A 159 -2.11 -0.26 -17.53
N SER A 160 -2.95 0.72 -17.22
CA SER A 160 -2.79 2.11 -17.71
C SER A 160 -3.45 3.18 -16.83
N GLY A 161 -3.88 2.81 -15.62
CA GLY A 161 -4.63 3.69 -14.74
C GLY A 161 -3.79 4.62 -13.87
N CYS A 162 -2.45 4.50 -13.85
CA CYS A 162 -1.59 5.34 -13.02
C CYS A 162 -1.05 6.54 -13.81
N GLY A 163 -1.18 7.75 -13.26
CA GLY A 163 -0.73 8.98 -13.92
C GLY A 163 -1.70 9.55 -14.96
N LEU A 164 -2.98 9.13 -14.94
CA LEU A 164 -4.00 9.70 -15.82
C LEU A 164 -4.08 11.22 -15.63
N ASN A 165 -4.22 12.03 -16.69
CA ASN A 165 -4.35 13.50 -16.59
C ASN A 165 -3.21 14.25 -15.88
N SER A 166 -2.09 13.58 -15.61
CA SER A 166 -0.96 14.16 -14.89
C SER A 166 0.04 14.92 -15.78
N GLY A 167 -0.16 14.86 -17.10
CA GLY A 167 0.82 15.31 -18.09
C GLY A 167 1.93 14.30 -18.37
N PHE A 168 1.99 13.18 -17.64
CA PHE A 168 2.81 12.02 -17.96
C PHE A 168 1.99 11.00 -18.77
N ASP A 169 2.68 10.19 -19.57
CA ASP A 169 2.06 9.05 -20.25
C ASP A 169 1.49 8.09 -19.19
N PRO A 170 0.20 7.73 -19.28
CA PRO A 170 -0.39 6.81 -18.33
C PRO A 170 0.38 5.49 -18.31
N ALA A 171 0.79 5.09 -17.11
CA ALA A 171 1.59 3.92 -16.89
C ALA A 171 0.75 2.82 -16.21
N PRO A 172 1.15 1.55 -16.37
CA PRO A 172 0.67 0.52 -15.47
C PRO A 172 1.08 0.82 -14.03
N TRP A 173 0.25 0.39 -13.11
CA TRP A 173 0.59 0.43 -11.69
C TRP A 173 1.78 -0.48 -11.42
N SER A 174 2.64 -0.06 -10.50
CA SER A 174 3.84 -0.82 -10.15
C SER A 174 3.46 -2.03 -9.31
N ARG A 175 3.61 -3.23 -9.87
CA ARG A 175 3.34 -4.49 -9.14
C ARG A 175 4.34 -4.66 -8.02
N LEU A 176 3.86 -4.92 -6.81
CA LEU A 176 4.64 -5.18 -5.62
C LEU A 176 4.70 -6.68 -5.35
N GLU A 177 5.90 -7.19 -5.12
CA GLU A 177 6.12 -8.54 -4.61
C GLU A 177 7.02 -8.47 -3.37
N ILE A 178 6.72 -9.29 -2.37
CA ILE A 178 7.51 -9.35 -1.13
C ILE A 178 8.95 -9.67 -1.51
N LYS A 179 9.89 -8.91 -0.94
CA LYS A 179 11.31 -9.24 -1.07
C LYS A 179 11.58 -10.55 -0.32
N THR A 180 11.66 -11.65 -1.03
CA THR A 180 12.21 -12.91 -0.51
C THR A 180 13.73 -12.84 -0.57
N ASN A 181 14.37 -13.00 0.58
CA ASN A 181 15.84 -13.12 0.69
C ASN A 181 16.34 -14.38 0.01
#